data_AF-A0A256Z2R3-F1
#
_entry.id   AF-A0A256Z2R3-F1
#
_cell.length_a   1.000
_cell.length_b   1.000
_cell.length_c   1.000
_cell.angle_alpha   90.00
_cell.angle_beta   90.00
_cell.angle_gamma   90.00
#
_symmetry.space_group_name_H-M   'P 1'
#
loop_
_entity.id
_entity.type
_entity.pdbx_description
1 polymer ?
#
loop_
_entity_poly.entity_id
_entity_poly.type
_entity_poly.pdbx_seq_one_letter_code
_entity_poly.pdbx_strand_id
1 'polypeptide(L)'
;MSEEIEDVIYDTLSIIVDAYKELSSIMKSKLSDRIILEVMSEVARISINELARQLILSAYPEVDDLPEKEYLIIDTLVPAFLEKYVLEKLGYSSRSISEIMDELVSVVEGLRVNEDVIKSMYDKFIKYVRKGKLREFIFNAPKDLLKEGKESSN
;
A
#
# COMPACT_ATOMS: atom_id res chain seq x y z
N MET A 1 -12.66 11.04 15.44
CA MET A 1 -11.34 10.60 15.89
C MET A 1 -11.21 11.04 17.34
N SER A 2 -10.61 10.27 18.24
CA SER A 2 -10.40 10.73 19.62
C SER A 2 -9.28 11.76 19.66
N GLU A 3 -9.34 12.70 20.62
CA GLU A 3 -8.29 13.71 20.83
C GLU A 3 -6.91 13.05 21.03
N GLU A 4 -6.85 11.92 21.75
CA GLU A 4 -5.61 11.15 21.93
C GLU A 4 -4.96 10.70 20.62
N ILE A 5 -5.73 10.38 19.57
CA ILE A 5 -5.16 9.95 18.28
C ILE A 5 -4.56 11.15 17.54
N GLU A 6 -5.21 12.32 17.63
CA GLU A 6 -4.70 13.54 17.02
C GLU A 6 -3.38 13.96 17.67
N ASP A 7 -3.29 13.89 19.01
CA ASP A 7 -2.06 14.19 19.74
C ASP A 7 -0.91 13.27 19.33
N VAL A 8 -1.14 11.96 19.21
CA VAL A 8 -0.11 10.99 18.76
C VAL A 8 0.36 11.29 17.34
N ILE A 9 -0.52 11.71 16.44
CA ILE A 9 -0.15 12.10 15.08
C ILE A 9 0.75 13.34 15.10
N TYR A 10 0.39 14.36 15.90
CA TYR A 10 1.20 15.57 16.04
C TYR A 10 2.58 15.28 16.63
N ASP A 11 2.65 14.46 17.67
CA ASP A 11 3.92 14.05 18.28
C ASP A 11 4.80 13.30 17.29
N THR A 12 4.21 12.40 16.50
CA THR A 12 4.94 11.65 15.47
C THR A 12 5.54 12.58 14.41
N LEU A 13 4.78 13.56 13.94
CA LEU A 13 5.27 14.55 12.99
C LEU A 13 6.39 15.42 13.59
N SER A 14 6.27 15.79 14.87
CA SER A 14 7.32 16.55 15.57
C SER A 14 8.63 15.75 15.64
N ILE A 15 8.56 14.46 15.97
CA ILE A 15 9.73 13.58 16.03
C ILE A 15 10.46 13.53 14.67
N ILE A 16 9.71 13.41 13.56
CA ILE A 16 10.28 13.40 12.20
C ILE A 16 11.01 14.71 11.91
N VAL A 17 10.38 15.85 12.24
CA VAL A 17 10.96 17.18 12.03
C VAL A 17 12.24 17.37 12.87
N ASP A 18 12.23 16.95 14.12
CA ASP A 18 13.39 17.10 15.01
C ASP A 18 14.53 16.17 14.58
N ALA A 19 14.23 14.95 14.13
CA ALA A 19 15.21 14.05 13.52
C ALA A 19 15.85 14.67 12.28
N TYR A 20 15.07 15.31 11.40
CA TYR A 20 15.61 16.02 10.23
C TYR A 20 16.55 17.18 10.62
N LYS A 21 16.21 17.96 11.65
CA LYS A 21 17.08 19.04 12.14
C LYS A 21 18.41 18.49 12.64
N GLU A 22 18.38 17.42 13.42
CA GLU A 22 19.59 16.78 13.94
C GLU A 22 20.45 16.19 12.80
N LEU A 23 19.84 15.49 11.85
CA LEU A 23 20.54 14.97 10.67
C LEU A 23 21.17 16.10 9.84
N SER A 24 20.46 17.20 9.65
CA SER A 24 20.97 18.38 8.92
C SER A 24 22.16 19.03 9.63
N SER A 25 22.12 19.06 10.97
CA SER A 25 23.24 19.52 11.80
C SER A 25 24.49 18.63 11.62
N ILE A 26 24.32 17.31 11.73
CA ILE A 26 25.40 16.33 11.55
C ILE A 26 26.01 16.42 10.16
N MET A 27 25.17 16.47 9.12
CA MET A 27 25.58 16.49 7.72
C MET A 27 26.03 17.87 7.23
N LYS A 28 25.87 18.92 8.05
CA LYS A 28 26.16 20.32 7.70
C LYS A 28 25.52 20.77 6.37
N SER A 29 24.37 20.20 6.05
CA SER A 29 23.63 20.49 4.83
C SER A 29 22.14 20.37 5.08
N LYS A 30 21.33 21.02 4.24
CA LYS A 30 19.87 20.94 4.29
C LYS A 30 19.36 20.34 3.00
N LEU A 31 18.36 19.48 3.12
CA LEU A 31 17.54 19.09 1.98
C LEU A 31 16.78 20.30 1.44
N SER A 32 16.54 20.32 0.13
CA SER A 32 15.66 21.32 -0.47
C SER A 32 14.20 21.06 -0.04
N ASP A 33 13.39 22.11 -0.01
CA ASP A 33 11.96 22.01 0.33
C ASP A 33 11.25 20.97 -0.54
N ARG A 34 11.63 20.87 -1.81
CA ARG A 34 11.11 19.86 -2.73
C ARG A 34 11.35 18.42 -2.22
N ILE A 35 12.58 18.11 -1.78
CA ILE A 35 12.90 16.77 -1.28
C ILE A 35 12.13 16.51 0.02
N ILE A 36 12.00 17.50 0.90
CA ILE A 36 11.22 17.36 2.14
C ILE A 36 9.76 17.03 1.82
N LEU A 37 9.15 17.74 0.86
CA LEU A 37 7.78 17.47 0.43
C LEU A 37 7.63 16.07 -0.18
N GLU A 38 8.59 15.63 -1.00
CA GLU A 38 8.62 14.27 -1.56
C GLU A 38 8.69 13.21 -0.45
N VAL A 39 9.56 13.40 0.55
CA VAL A 39 9.68 12.50 1.73
C VAL A 39 8.38 12.48 2.54
N MET A 40 7.79 13.64 2.84
CA MET A 40 6.54 13.69 3.61
C MET A 40 5.37 13.07 2.86
N SER A 41 5.32 13.21 1.53
CA SER A 41 4.35 12.51 0.71
C SER A 41 4.52 10.99 0.78
N GLU A 42 5.76 10.50 0.84
CA GLU A 42 6.04 9.07 0.98
C GLU A 42 5.67 8.56 2.37
N VAL A 43 5.97 9.31 3.43
CA VAL A 43 5.53 9.00 4.80
C VAL A 43 4.01 8.87 4.89
N ALA A 44 3.26 9.78 4.24
CA ALA A 44 1.81 9.71 4.19
C ALA A 44 1.32 8.44 3.46
N ARG A 45 1.92 8.11 2.30
CA ARG A 45 1.61 6.87 1.55
C ARG A 45 1.83 5.62 2.39
N ILE A 46 3.03 5.47 2.98
CA ILE A 46 3.38 4.34 3.86
C ILE A 46 2.38 4.20 5.00
N SER A 47 2.05 5.32 5.65
CA SER A 47 1.10 5.32 6.78
C SER A 47 -0.29 4.87 6.35
N ILE A 48 -0.77 5.34 5.19
CA ILE A 48 -2.09 4.94 4.65
C ILE A 48 -2.10 3.47 4.26
N ASN A 49 -1.04 2.96 3.63
CA ASN A 49 -0.90 1.55 3.30
C ASN A 49 -0.95 0.67 4.55
N GLU A 50 -0.24 1.07 5.60
CA GLU A 50 -0.22 0.33 6.87
C GLU A 50 -1.59 0.36 7.56
N LEU A 51 -2.24 1.53 7.59
CA LEU A 51 -3.63 1.61 8.08
C LEU A 51 -4.57 0.70 7.28
N ALA A 52 -4.44 0.67 5.95
CA ALA A 52 -5.24 -0.22 5.11
C ALA A 52 -4.99 -1.70 5.43
N ARG A 53 -3.73 -2.09 5.63
CA ARG A 53 -3.33 -3.44 6.05
C ARG A 53 -3.96 -3.81 7.40
N GLN A 54 -3.78 -2.98 8.42
CA GLN A 54 -4.33 -3.22 9.77
C GLN A 54 -5.87 -3.29 9.75
N LEU A 55 -6.53 -2.47 8.93
CA LEU A 55 -7.98 -2.55 8.75
C LEU A 55 -8.42 -3.84 8.05
N ILE A 56 -7.68 -4.34 7.07
CA ILE A 56 -7.95 -5.64 6.43
C ILE A 56 -7.83 -6.77 7.44
N LEU A 57 -6.71 -6.86 8.17
CA LEU A 57 -6.47 -7.93 9.13
C LEU A 57 -7.48 -7.89 10.28
N SER A 58 -7.85 -6.69 10.75
CA SER A 58 -8.88 -6.55 11.77
C SER A 58 -10.28 -6.92 11.27
N ALA A 59 -10.60 -6.68 10.00
CA ALA A 59 -11.93 -6.96 9.44
C ALA A 59 -12.08 -8.40 8.92
N TYR A 60 -10.97 -9.01 8.51
CA TYR A 60 -10.90 -10.33 7.90
C TYR A 60 -9.76 -11.15 8.53
N PRO A 61 -9.86 -11.51 9.81
CA PRO A 61 -8.81 -12.24 10.52
C PRO A 61 -8.49 -13.59 9.88
N GLU A 62 -9.42 -14.18 9.12
CA GLU A 62 -9.18 -15.42 8.39
C GLU A 62 -8.12 -15.32 7.27
N VAL A 63 -7.64 -14.11 6.97
CA VAL A 63 -6.49 -13.89 6.07
C VAL A 63 -5.21 -14.50 6.65
N ASP A 64 -5.03 -14.48 7.98
CA ASP A 64 -3.84 -15.02 8.65
C ASP A 64 -3.72 -16.55 8.54
N ASP A 65 -4.85 -17.24 8.28
CA ASP A 65 -4.90 -18.69 8.11
C ASP A 65 -4.63 -19.15 6.66
N LEU A 66 -4.41 -18.22 5.73
CA LEU A 66 -4.20 -18.54 4.33
C LEU A 66 -2.81 -19.12 4.05
N PRO A 67 -2.65 -19.91 2.98
CA PRO A 67 -1.33 -20.32 2.52
C PRO A 67 -0.43 -19.11 2.29
N GLU A 68 0.85 -19.22 2.63
CA GLU A 68 1.84 -18.13 2.59
C GLU A 68 1.78 -17.28 1.31
N LYS A 69 1.72 -17.90 0.13
CA LYS A 69 1.62 -17.14 -1.14
C LYS A 69 0.32 -16.35 -1.27
N GLU A 70 -0.80 -16.90 -0.82
CA GLU A 70 -2.09 -16.20 -0.86
C GLU A 70 -2.12 -15.05 0.16
N TYR A 71 -1.59 -15.29 1.36
CA TYR A 71 -1.38 -14.26 2.38
C TYR A 71 -0.54 -13.12 1.83
N LEU A 72 0.67 -13.39 1.31
CA LEU A 72 1.57 -12.36 0.78
C LEU A 72 0.94 -11.55 -0.36
N ILE A 73 0.16 -12.19 -1.24
CA ILE A 73 -0.58 -11.46 -2.28
C ILE A 73 -1.59 -10.51 -1.65
N ILE A 74 -2.41 -10.97 -0.69
CA ILE A 74 -3.41 -10.11 -0.05
C ILE A 74 -2.74 -8.96 0.71
N ASP A 75 -1.74 -9.32 1.52
CA ASP A 75 -1.01 -8.46 2.45
C ASP A 75 -0.21 -7.35 1.74
N THR A 76 0.18 -7.58 0.48
CA THR A 76 0.83 -6.54 -0.34
C THR A 76 -0.15 -5.84 -1.29
N LEU A 77 -0.93 -6.61 -2.06
CA LEU A 77 -1.71 -6.06 -3.17
C LEU A 77 -2.92 -5.25 -2.69
N VAL A 78 -3.67 -5.77 -1.72
CA VAL A 78 -4.95 -5.16 -1.33
C VAL A 78 -4.74 -3.86 -0.56
N PRO A 79 -3.81 -3.75 0.42
CA PRO A 79 -3.46 -2.48 1.02
C PRO A 79 -3.00 -1.45 -0.02
N ALA A 80 -2.18 -1.86 -0.99
CA ALA A 80 -1.71 -0.96 -2.04
C ALA A 80 -2.82 -0.43 -2.94
N PHE A 81 -3.81 -1.27 -3.27
CA PHE A 81 -4.99 -0.84 -4.01
C PHE A 81 -5.89 0.09 -3.19
N LEU A 82 -6.05 -0.16 -1.88
CA LEU A 82 -6.79 0.74 -0.99
C LEU A 82 -6.09 2.09 -0.83
N GLU A 83 -4.77 2.10 -0.62
CA GLU A 83 -3.97 3.32 -0.57
C GLU A 83 -4.16 4.14 -1.85
N LYS A 84 -3.92 3.51 -3.01
CA LYS A 84 -4.09 4.15 -4.32
C LYS A 84 -5.48 4.74 -4.48
N TYR A 85 -6.51 3.94 -4.20
CA TYR A 85 -7.91 4.36 -4.33
C TYR A 85 -8.27 5.54 -3.40
N VAL A 86 -7.82 5.52 -2.15
CA VAL A 86 -8.10 6.58 -1.18
C VAL A 86 -7.38 7.87 -1.55
N LEU A 87 -6.09 7.79 -1.90
CA LEU A 87 -5.31 8.95 -2.31
C LEU A 87 -5.88 9.60 -3.58
N GLU A 88 -6.20 8.80 -4.60
CA GLU A 88 -6.84 9.29 -5.83
C GLU A 88 -8.19 9.94 -5.55
N LYS A 89 -9.01 9.33 -4.68
CA LYS A 89 -10.32 9.88 -4.29
C LYS A 89 -10.20 11.21 -3.56
N LEU A 90 -9.13 11.41 -2.80
CA LEU A 90 -8.85 12.65 -2.06
C LEU A 90 -8.07 13.70 -2.88
N GLY A 91 -7.71 13.38 -4.13
CA GLY A 91 -6.98 14.30 -5.01
C GLY A 91 -5.48 14.40 -4.72
N TYR A 92 -4.89 13.41 -4.04
CA TYR A 92 -3.46 13.33 -3.77
C TYR A 92 -2.74 12.42 -4.79
N SER A 93 -1.43 12.60 -4.90
CA SER A 93 -0.57 11.68 -5.66
C SER A 93 -0.61 10.29 -5.00
N SER A 94 -0.60 9.25 -5.82
CA SER A 94 -0.65 7.84 -5.39
C SER A 94 0.41 7.01 -6.10
N ARG A 95 0.64 5.78 -5.61
CA ARG A 95 1.47 4.80 -6.32
C ARG A 95 0.99 4.56 -7.75
N SER A 96 1.95 4.42 -8.64
CA SER A 96 1.76 3.88 -9.99
C SER A 96 1.48 2.38 -9.95
N ILE A 97 0.91 1.84 -11.03
CA ILE A 97 0.68 0.38 -11.14
C ILE A 97 2.02 -0.37 -11.20
N SER A 98 3.04 0.19 -11.85
CA SER A 98 4.40 -0.37 -11.85
C SER A 98 4.98 -0.50 -10.44
N GLU A 99 4.89 0.53 -9.59
CA GLU A 99 5.38 0.46 -8.20
C GLU A 99 4.72 -0.68 -7.43
N ILE A 100 3.40 -0.85 -7.59
CA ILE A 100 2.63 -1.92 -6.92
C ILE A 100 3.05 -3.30 -7.44
N MET A 101 3.26 -3.42 -8.75
CA MET A 101 3.73 -4.66 -9.38
C MET A 101 5.13 -5.04 -8.88
N ASP A 102 6.05 -4.08 -8.85
CA ASP A 102 7.44 -4.31 -8.45
C ASP A 102 7.52 -4.77 -6.99
N GLU A 103 6.75 -4.13 -6.09
CA GLU A 103 6.64 -4.54 -4.69
C GLU A 103 6.09 -5.97 -4.58
N LEU A 104 5.00 -6.28 -5.29
CA LEU A 104 4.37 -7.60 -5.25
C LEU A 104 5.29 -8.72 -5.75
N VAL A 105 6.00 -8.49 -6.86
CA VAL A 105 6.96 -9.46 -7.41
C VAL A 105 8.18 -9.63 -6.50
N SER A 106 8.56 -8.58 -5.77
CA SER A 106 9.69 -8.65 -4.82
C SER A 106 9.39 -9.51 -3.59
N VAL A 107 8.12 -9.61 -3.17
CA VAL A 107 7.73 -10.37 -1.97
C VAL A 107 7.17 -11.75 -2.27
N VAL A 108 6.52 -11.97 -3.42
CA VAL A 108 5.92 -13.28 -3.76
C VAL A 108 6.86 -14.08 -4.64
N GLU A 109 7.59 -15.02 -4.03
CA GLU A 109 8.59 -15.82 -4.75
C GLU A 109 7.98 -16.57 -5.96
N GLY A 110 8.61 -16.38 -7.11
CA GLY A 110 8.25 -17.03 -8.37
C GLY A 110 6.99 -16.46 -9.03
N LEU A 111 6.42 -15.37 -8.51
CA LEU A 111 5.34 -14.67 -9.17
C LEU A 111 5.87 -13.95 -10.42
N ARG A 112 5.20 -14.16 -11.55
CA ARG A 112 5.49 -13.49 -12.82
C ARG A 112 4.22 -12.83 -13.33
N VAL A 113 4.16 -11.52 -13.27
CA VAL A 113 3.01 -10.72 -13.70
C VAL A 113 3.53 -9.44 -14.36
N ASN A 114 2.70 -8.83 -15.21
CA ASN A 114 3.00 -7.58 -15.88
C ASN A 114 2.03 -6.47 -15.43
N GLU A 115 2.33 -5.24 -15.85
CA GLU A 115 1.57 -4.06 -15.43
C GLU A 115 0.09 -4.13 -15.85
N ASP A 116 -0.20 -4.72 -17.02
CA ASP A 116 -1.57 -4.86 -17.51
C ASP A 116 -2.43 -5.78 -16.63
N VAL A 117 -1.85 -6.85 -16.10
CA VAL A 117 -2.53 -7.74 -15.14
C VAL A 117 -2.86 -6.97 -13.87
N ILE A 118 -1.90 -6.25 -13.28
CA ILE A 118 -2.13 -5.49 -12.04
C ILE A 118 -3.14 -4.35 -12.28
N LYS A 119 -3.08 -3.68 -13.42
CA LYS A 119 -4.05 -2.65 -13.80
C LYS A 119 -5.47 -3.21 -13.92
N SER A 120 -5.62 -4.35 -14.61
CA SER A 120 -6.91 -5.05 -14.73
C SER A 120 -7.46 -5.45 -13.35
N MET A 121 -6.59 -5.91 -12.46
CA MET A 121 -6.96 -6.21 -11.08
C MET A 121 -7.35 -4.96 -10.28
N TYR A 122 -6.69 -3.82 -10.48
CA TYR A 122 -7.07 -2.55 -9.85
C TYR A 122 -8.44 -2.07 -10.36
N ASP A 123 -8.70 -2.17 -11.66
CA ASP A 123 -10.02 -1.85 -12.24
C ASP A 123 -11.12 -2.77 -11.68
N LYS A 124 -10.80 -4.06 -11.48
CA LYS A 124 -11.69 -5.02 -10.83
C LYS A 124 -11.92 -4.64 -9.36
N PHE A 125 -10.85 -4.33 -8.62
CA PHE A 125 -10.91 -3.88 -7.23
C PHE A 125 -11.86 -2.69 -7.05
N ILE A 126 -11.73 -1.64 -7.87
CA ILE A 126 -12.61 -0.46 -7.82
C ILE A 126 -14.09 -0.87 -7.96
N LYS A 127 -14.39 -1.79 -8.88
CA LYS A 127 -15.77 -2.28 -9.06
C LYS A 127 -16.29 -3.02 -7.82
N TYR A 128 -15.44 -3.76 -7.12
CA TYR A 128 -15.81 -4.48 -5.90
C TYR A 128 -16.02 -3.53 -4.72
N VAL A 129 -15.12 -2.56 -4.53
CA VAL A 129 -15.26 -1.50 -3.50
C VAL A 129 -16.58 -0.75 -3.68
N ARG A 130 -16.88 -0.28 -4.91
CA ARG A 130 -18.13 0.46 -5.21
C ARG A 130 -19.40 -0.35 -4.96
N LYS A 131 -19.32 -1.68 -5.00
CA LYS A 131 -20.44 -2.59 -4.77
C LYS A 131 -20.52 -3.10 -3.33
N GLY A 132 -19.63 -2.67 -2.43
CA GLY A 132 -19.55 -3.20 -1.07
C GLY A 132 -19.10 -4.67 -1.01
N LYS A 133 -18.37 -5.14 -2.03
CA LYS A 133 -17.95 -6.53 -2.20
C LYS A 133 -16.46 -6.74 -1.90
N LEU A 134 -15.82 -5.87 -1.12
CA LEU A 134 -14.36 -5.93 -0.89
C LEU A 134 -13.89 -7.31 -0.41
N ARG A 135 -14.64 -7.96 0.49
CA ARG A 135 -14.37 -9.33 0.94
C ARG A 135 -14.23 -10.32 -0.22
N GLU A 136 -15.15 -10.29 -1.19
CA GLU A 136 -15.09 -11.17 -2.37
C GLU A 136 -13.83 -10.89 -3.21
N PHE A 137 -13.35 -9.65 -3.26
CA PHE A 137 -12.11 -9.34 -3.97
C PHE A 137 -10.91 -9.95 -3.24
N ILE A 138 -10.80 -9.73 -1.93
CA ILE A 138 -9.68 -10.20 -1.09
C ILE A 138 -9.44 -11.70 -1.29
N PHE A 139 -10.48 -12.52 -1.18
CA PHE A 139 -10.33 -13.99 -1.26
C PHE A 139 -10.27 -14.57 -2.69
N ASN A 140 -10.51 -13.74 -3.72
CA ASN A 140 -10.38 -14.16 -5.12
C ASN A 140 -9.09 -13.64 -5.76
N ALA A 141 -8.57 -12.50 -5.31
CA ALA A 141 -7.40 -11.85 -5.90
C ALA A 141 -6.16 -12.75 -5.98
N PRO A 142 -5.78 -13.52 -4.93
CA PRO A 142 -4.66 -14.46 -5.04
C PRO A 142 -4.85 -15.50 -6.13
N LYS A 143 -6.05 -16.08 -6.23
CA LYS A 143 -6.35 -17.14 -7.19
C LYS A 143 -6.30 -16.62 -8.62
N ASP A 144 -6.88 -15.44 -8.85
CA ASP A 144 -6.85 -14.77 -10.14
C ASP A 144 -5.39 -14.48 -10.56
N LEU A 145 -4.60 -13.87 -9.66
CA LEU A 145 -3.22 -13.48 -9.93
C LEU A 145 -2.31 -14.70 -10.19
N LEU A 146 -2.44 -15.75 -9.38
CA LEU A 146 -1.65 -16.98 -9.52
C LEU A 146 -2.00 -17.77 -10.80
N LYS A 147 -3.23 -17.60 -11.33
CA LYS A 147 -3.63 -18.19 -12.61
C LYS A 147 -2.96 -17.45 -13.78
N GLU A 148 -3.07 -16.12 -13.80
CA GLU A 148 -2.48 -15.27 -14.85
C GLU A 148 -0.94 -15.40 -14.90
N GLY A 149 -0.29 -15.59 -13.74
CA GLY A 149 1.17 -15.74 -13.68
C GLY A 149 1.69 -17.09 -14.22
N LYS A 150 0.86 -18.13 -14.27
CA LYS A 150 1.21 -19.41 -14.91
C LYS A 150 1.10 -19.33 -16.43
N GLU A 151 0.13 -18.59 -16.95
CA GLU A 151 -0.11 -18.45 -18.39
C GLU A 151 0.96 -17.58 -19.07
N SER A 152 1.56 -16.63 -18.33
CA SER A 152 2.66 -15.78 -18.81
C SER A 152 4.04 -16.47 -18.89
N SER A 153 4.12 -17.75 -18.53
CA SER A 153 5.38 -18.53 -18.51
C SER A 153 5.49 -19.58 -19.63
N ASN A 154 4.52 -19.63 -20.54
CA ASN A 154 4.53 -20.43 -21.78
C ASN A 154 4.69 -19.53 -23.00
#